data_AF-A0A937XCG3-F1
#
_entry.id   AF-A0A937XCG3-F1
#
_cell.length_a   1.000
_cell.length_b   1.000
_cell.length_c   1.000
_cell.angle_alpha   90.00
_cell.angle_beta   90.00
_cell.angle_gamma   90.00
#
_symmetry.space_group_name_H-M   'P 1'
#
loop_
_entity.id
_entity.type
_entity.pdbx_description
1 polymer ?
#
loop_
_entity_poly.entity_id
_entity_poly.type
_entity_poly.pdbx_seq_one_letter_code
_entity_poly.pdbx_strand_id
1 'polypeptide(L)'
;MADAPEKRAVVKDRSKSEAGSQKLEVVVQVRGARRARLAARVVVAALLLLIVVGTAQADTGQEAASWLRARGLSPELVVVLIAALPIVELRGAVPVGILFFCMPWWQAVLWALVGNVAPILLVLLLLEKIVAWLSHISLFRRFFAWLFARARSKSASIEKYEFWGLATFVGIPLPGTGAWTGAVAAEVLGLSYWKSLSAIVVGVLMAATVVTFLSVLGKQYRWVGIGLIVLITLGFIYAVVAAVRKPRKKS
;
A
#
# COMPACT_ATOMS: atom_id res chain seq x y z
N MET A 1 52.69 8.82 54.15
CA MET A 1 51.28 8.96 54.60
C MET A 1 50.56 9.98 53.72
N ALA A 2 50.54 9.76 52.39
CA ALA A 2 49.95 10.67 51.40
C ALA A 2 49.00 9.87 50.50
N ASP A 3 47.87 9.41 51.06
CA ASP A 3 47.01 8.43 50.37
C ASP A 3 45.49 8.65 50.59
N ALA A 4 45.09 9.68 51.34
CA ALA A 4 43.68 9.94 51.65
C ALA A 4 42.95 10.86 50.64
N PRO A 5 43.53 11.98 50.15
CA PRO A 5 42.82 12.89 49.25
C PRO A 5 42.72 12.35 47.81
N GLU A 6 43.76 11.65 47.34
CA GLU A 6 43.83 11.10 45.98
C GLU A 6 42.84 9.92 45.81
N LYS A 7 42.79 8.99 46.78
CA LYS A 7 41.78 7.91 46.79
C LYS A 7 40.35 8.43 46.81
N ARG A 8 40.07 9.52 47.55
CA ARG A 8 38.73 10.14 47.57
C ARG A 8 38.36 10.78 46.23
N ALA A 9 39.32 11.38 45.53
CA ALA A 9 39.09 11.95 44.20
C ALA A 9 38.77 10.85 43.18
N VAL A 10 39.52 9.74 43.18
CA VAL A 10 39.32 8.59 42.29
C VAL A 10 37.96 7.90 42.52
N VAL A 11 37.55 7.72 43.79
CA VAL A 11 36.24 7.13 44.12
C VAL A 11 35.08 8.03 43.67
N LYS A 12 35.23 9.36 43.80
CA LYS A 12 34.22 10.33 43.36
C LYS A 12 34.11 10.41 41.84
N ASP A 13 35.22 10.19 41.13
CA ASP A 13 35.24 10.17 39.67
C ASP A 13 34.64 8.87 39.11
N ARG A 14 34.94 7.71 39.74
CA ARG A 14 34.28 6.43 39.41
C ARG A 14 32.77 6.46 39.63
N SER A 15 32.29 7.00 40.75
CA SER A 15 30.84 7.06 41.01
C SER A 15 30.09 7.98 40.05
N LYS A 16 30.72 9.08 39.60
CA LYS A 16 30.18 9.94 38.55
C LYS A 16 30.15 9.25 37.18
N SER A 17 31.19 8.50 36.85
CA SER A 17 31.27 7.73 35.60
C SER A 17 30.21 6.63 35.54
N GLU A 18 30.04 5.86 36.62
CA GLU A 18 29.01 4.82 36.74
C GLU A 18 27.59 5.40 36.64
N ALA A 19 27.31 6.52 37.31
CA ALA A 19 26.03 7.21 37.20
C ALA A 19 25.77 7.77 35.79
N GLY A 20 26.82 8.16 35.06
CA GLY A 20 26.76 8.57 33.66
C GLY A 20 26.40 7.41 32.72
N SER A 21 27.06 6.27 32.88
CA SER A 21 26.76 5.04 32.12
C SER A 21 25.35 4.53 32.38
N GLN A 22 24.89 4.50 33.64
CA GLN A 22 23.53 4.11 33.99
C GLN A 22 22.47 5.02 33.36
N LYS A 23 22.70 6.35 33.37
CA LYS A 23 21.81 7.28 32.66
C LYS A 23 21.83 7.05 31.16
N LEU A 24 22.98 6.75 30.56
CA LEU A 24 23.09 6.47 29.12
C LEU A 24 22.32 5.20 28.74
N GLU A 25 22.45 4.11 29.50
CA GLU A 25 21.72 2.86 29.26
C GLU A 25 20.20 3.07 29.33
N VAL A 26 19.70 3.77 30.34
CA VAL A 26 18.27 4.09 30.47
C VAL A 26 17.78 4.94 29.29
N VAL A 27 18.56 5.93 28.85
CA VAL A 27 18.20 6.77 27.69
C VAL A 27 18.18 5.96 26.39
N VAL A 28 19.15 5.07 26.18
CA VAL A 28 19.21 4.18 25.01
C VAL A 28 18.03 3.21 25.01
N GLN A 29 17.70 2.61 26.15
CA GLN A 29 16.57 1.69 26.32
C GLN A 29 15.22 2.38 26.09
N VAL A 30 15.02 3.59 26.63
CA VAL A 30 13.80 4.39 26.42
C VAL A 30 13.66 4.82 24.96
N ARG A 31 14.76 5.22 24.30
CA ARG A 31 14.76 5.58 22.87
C ARG A 31 14.44 4.37 21.99
N GLY A 32 14.99 3.19 22.28
CA GLY A 32 14.67 1.93 21.60
C GLY A 32 13.20 1.57 21.73
N ALA A 33 12.64 1.62 22.95
CA ALA A 33 11.23 1.32 23.21
C ALA A 33 10.26 2.35 22.58
N ARG A 34 10.68 3.62 22.43
CA ARG A 34 9.89 4.64 21.69
C ARG A 34 9.93 4.38 20.19
N ARG A 35 11.09 4.05 19.61
CA ARG A 35 11.22 3.70 18.18
C ARG A 35 10.40 2.46 17.82
N ALA A 36 10.43 1.42 18.65
CA ALA A 36 9.62 0.21 18.44
C ALA A 36 8.11 0.51 18.49
N ARG A 37 7.65 1.31 19.47
CA ARG A 37 6.24 1.72 19.57
C ARG A 37 5.79 2.59 18.40
N LEU A 38 6.66 3.48 17.91
CA LEU A 38 6.38 4.29 16.74
C LEU A 38 6.31 3.43 15.48
N ALA A 39 7.26 2.51 15.27
CA ALA A 39 7.24 1.58 14.14
C ALA A 39 5.98 0.70 14.16
N ALA A 40 5.60 0.16 15.31
CA ALA A 40 4.36 -0.61 15.45
C ALA A 40 3.11 0.22 15.12
N ARG A 41 3.04 1.48 15.59
CA ARG A 41 1.94 2.39 15.25
C ARG A 41 1.87 2.70 13.76
N VAL A 42 3.01 2.89 13.11
CA VAL A 42 3.09 3.13 11.66
C VAL A 42 2.63 1.90 10.89
N VAL A 43 3.08 0.71 11.27
CA VAL A 43 2.65 -0.55 10.64
C VAL A 43 1.14 -0.77 10.82
N VAL A 44 0.62 -0.59 12.03
CA VAL A 44 -0.83 -0.72 12.29
C VAL A 44 -1.63 0.31 11.51
N ALA A 45 -1.20 1.58 11.47
CA ALA A 45 -1.86 2.61 10.69
C ALA A 45 -1.84 2.30 9.18
N ALA A 46 -0.72 1.79 8.66
CA ALA A 46 -0.61 1.35 7.27
C ALA A 46 -1.55 0.19 6.97
N LEU A 47 -1.62 -0.83 7.84
CA LEU A 47 -2.53 -1.96 7.69
C LEU A 47 -4.01 -1.53 7.75
N LEU A 48 -4.37 -0.63 8.67
CA LEU A 48 -5.73 -0.08 8.75
C LEU A 48 -6.09 0.75 7.51
N LEU A 49 -5.15 1.57 7.01
CA LEU A 49 -5.35 2.34 5.77
C LEU A 49 -5.55 1.40 4.58
N LEU A 50 -4.78 0.31 4.48
CA LEU A 50 -4.96 -0.71 3.44
C LEU A 50 -6.34 -1.36 3.49
N ILE A 51 -6.84 -1.67 4.70
CA ILE A 51 -8.18 -2.24 4.87
C ILE A 51 -9.26 -1.26 4.44
N VAL A 52 -9.22 -0.01 4.93
CA VAL A 52 -10.22 1.03 4.63
C VAL A 52 -10.26 1.35 3.14
N VAL A 53 -9.10 1.46 2.50
CA VAL A 53 -9.05 1.76 1.07
C VAL A 53 -9.48 0.54 0.24
N GLY A 54 -9.10 -0.67 0.67
CA GLY A 54 -9.55 -1.91 0.03
C GLY A 54 -11.07 -2.06 0.03
N THR A 55 -11.75 -1.71 1.12
CA THR A 55 -13.22 -1.73 1.19
C THR A 55 -13.85 -0.68 0.28
N ALA A 56 -13.32 0.55 0.25
CA ALA A 56 -13.86 1.63 -0.60
C ALA A 56 -13.78 1.32 -2.11
N GLN A 57 -12.69 0.68 -2.55
CA GLN A 57 -12.55 0.27 -3.95
C GLN A 57 -13.48 -0.89 -4.32
N ALA A 58 -13.72 -1.83 -3.39
CA ALA A 58 -14.68 -2.91 -3.59
C ALA A 58 -16.11 -2.38 -3.73
N ASP A 59 -16.50 -1.40 -2.92
CA ASP A 59 -17.83 -0.78 -2.96
C ASP A 59 -18.04 -0.01 -4.28
N THR A 60 -17.06 0.81 -4.68
CA THR A 60 -17.11 1.57 -5.95
C THR A 60 -17.20 0.63 -7.17
N GLY A 61 -16.46 -0.49 -7.14
CA GLY A 61 -16.49 -1.49 -8.20
C GLY A 61 -17.85 -2.19 -8.32
N GLN A 62 -18.51 -2.49 -7.20
CA GLN A 62 -19.84 -3.10 -7.19
C GLN A 62 -20.94 -2.15 -7.65
N GLU A 63 -20.88 -0.88 -7.24
CA GLU A 63 -21.81 0.15 -7.72
C GLU A 63 -21.70 0.29 -9.25
N ALA A 64 -20.49 0.45 -9.77
CA ALA A 64 -20.25 0.48 -11.21
C ALA A 64 -20.74 -0.80 -11.91
N ALA A 65 -20.49 -1.97 -11.31
CA ALA A 65 -20.94 -3.25 -11.85
C ALA A 65 -22.46 -3.34 -11.93
N SER A 66 -23.17 -2.93 -10.88
CA SER A 66 -24.63 -2.95 -10.83
C SER A 66 -25.24 -2.00 -11.87
N TRP A 67 -24.67 -0.79 -12.02
CA TRP A 67 -25.09 0.19 -13.02
C TRP A 67 -24.88 -0.29 -14.46
N LEU A 68 -23.79 -1.01 -14.72
CA LEU A 68 -23.49 -1.60 -16.03
C LEU A 68 -24.38 -2.82 -16.30
N ARG A 69 -24.63 -3.67 -15.30
CA ARG A 69 -25.56 -4.81 -15.42
C ARG A 69 -26.99 -4.37 -15.67
N ALA A 70 -27.43 -3.28 -15.06
CA ALA A 70 -28.76 -2.69 -15.31
C ALA A 70 -28.95 -2.27 -16.78
N ARG A 71 -27.87 -2.06 -17.54
CA ARG A 71 -27.89 -1.79 -19.00
C ARG A 71 -27.85 -3.05 -19.87
N GLY A 72 -27.91 -4.23 -19.26
CA GLY A 72 -27.92 -5.52 -19.97
C GLY A 72 -26.54 -6.03 -20.39
N LEU A 73 -25.44 -5.42 -19.94
CA LEU A 73 -24.09 -5.87 -20.31
C LEU A 73 -23.74 -7.21 -19.64
N SER A 74 -23.03 -8.09 -20.35
CA SER A 74 -22.59 -9.38 -19.79
C SER A 74 -21.58 -9.19 -18.65
N PRO A 75 -21.52 -10.10 -17.65
CA PRO A 75 -20.57 -9.99 -16.54
C PRO A 75 -19.11 -9.81 -16.99
N GLU A 76 -18.69 -10.49 -18.06
CA GLU A 76 -17.34 -10.42 -18.63
C GLU A 76 -17.03 -9.01 -19.14
N LEU A 77 -17.97 -8.43 -19.90
CA LEU A 77 -17.83 -7.07 -20.42
C LEU A 77 -17.82 -6.04 -19.30
N VAL A 78 -18.59 -6.26 -18.22
CA VAL A 78 -18.55 -5.40 -17.04
C VAL A 78 -17.17 -5.42 -16.39
N VAL A 79 -16.57 -6.60 -16.23
CA VAL A 79 -15.20 -6.73 -15.68
C VAL A 79 -14.18 -6.00 -16.56
N VAL A 80 -14.27 -6.16 -17.90
CA VAL A 80 -13.41 -5.45 -18.85
C VAL A 80 -13.54 -3.92 -18.69
N LEU A 81 -14.77 -3.40 -18.65
CA LEU A 81 -15.02 -1.97 -18.57
C LEU A 81 -14.55 -1.38 -17.23
N ILE A 82 -14.79 -2.07 -16.11
CA ILE A 82 -14.31 -1.64 -14.79
C ILE A 82 -12.78 -1.64 -14.75
N ALA A 83 -12.14 -2.66 -15.32
CA ALA A 83 -10.69 -2.75 -15.38
C ALA A 83 -10.04 -1.64 -16.22
N ALA A 84 -10.80 -1.08 -17.16
CA ALA A 84 -10.40 0.05 -17.97
C ALA A 84 -10.56 1.41 -17.27
N LEU A 85 -11.23 1.50 -16.11
CA LEU A 85 -11.38 2.78 -15.41
C LEU A 85 -10.10 3.15 -14.65
N PRO A 86 -9.68 4.42 -14.62
CA PRO A 86 -8.41 4.84 -14.01
C PRO A 86 -8.30 4.67 -12.50
N ILE A 87 -9.43 4.69 -11.78
CA ILE A 87 -9.46 4.65 -10.31
C ILE A 87 -9.66 3.22 -9.79
N VAL A 88 -10.55 2.48 -10.44
CA VAL A 88 -10.93 1.12 -10.00
C VAL A 88 -9.97 0.10 -10.58
N GLU A 89 -9.74 0.20 -11.89
CA GLU A 89 -8.82 -0.60 -12.70
C GLU A 89 -8.84 -2.10 -12.33
N LEU A 90 -7.74 -2.84 -12.59
CA LEU A 90 -7.69 -4.28 -12.32
C LEU A 90 -7.97 -4.63 -10.85
N ARG A 91 -7.63 -3.74 -9.91
CA ARG A 91 -7.76 -3.99 -8.46
C ARG A 91 -9.20 -4.13 -8.01
N GLY A 92 -10.13 -3.37 -8.59
CA GLY A 92 -11.56 -3.53 -8.32
C GLY A 92 -12.24 -4.52 -9.26
N ALA A 93 -11.76 -4.65 -10.50
CA ALA A 93 -12.36 -5.56 -11.49
C ALA A 93 -12.22 -7.04 -11.08
N VAL A 94 -11.07 -7.46 -10.54
CA VAL A 94 -10.84 -8.86 -10.11
C VAL A 94 -11.78 -9.27 -8.96
N PRO A 95 -11.88 -8.53 -7.84
CA PRO A 95 -12.85 -8.82 -6.79
C PRO A 95 -14.30 -8.78 -7.29
N VAL A 96 -14.65 -7.86 -8.19
CA VAL A 96 -16.00 -7.84 -8.80
C VAL A 96 -16.25 -9.14 -9.57
N GLY A 97 -15.31 -9.60 -10.39
CA GLY A 97 -15.46 -10.88 -11.10
C GLY A 97 -15.61 -12.08 -10.15
N ILE A 98 -14.74 -12.20 -9.15
CA ILE A 98 -14.66 -13.39 -8.26
C ILE A 98 -15.76 -13.41 -7.18
N LEU A 99 -16.02 -12.26 -6.56
CA LEU A 99 -16.89 -12.14 -5.39
C LEU A 99 -18.32 -11.73 -5.76
N PHE A 100 -18.49 -10.80 -6.70
CA PHE A 100 -19.80 -10.29 -7.08
C PHE A 100 -20.45 -11.12 -8.19
N PHE A 101 -19.71 -11.45 -9.25
CA PHE A 101 -20.21 -12.29 -10.35
C PHE A 101 -19.95 -13.79 -10.17
N CYS A 102 -19.25 -14.19 -9.11
CA CYS A 102 -18.93 -15.59 -8.83
C CYS A 102 -18.18 -16.31 -9.97
N MET A 103 -17.43 -15.57 -10.79
CA MET A 103 -16.62 -16.16 -11.86
C MET A 103 -15.48 -17.02 -11.29
N PRO A 104 -15.04 -18.06 -12.03
CA PRO A 104 -13.75 -18.68 -11.78
C PRO A 104 -12.64 -17.62 -11.77
N TRP A 105 -11.70 -17.72 -10.81
CA TRP A 105 -10.66 -16.70 -10.61
C TRP A 105 -9.85 -16.41 -11.88
N TRP A 106 -9.56 -17.44 -12.67
CA TRP A 106 -8.78 -17.30 -13.90
C TRP A 106 -9.54 -16.52 -14.99
N GLN A 107 -10.87 -16.64 -15.06
CA GLN A 107 -11.70 -15.86 -15.99
C GLN A 107 -11.74 -14.39 -15.58
N ALA A 108 -11.95 -14.13 -14.29
CA ALA A 108 -11.96 -12.77 -13.76
C ALA A 108 -10.63 -12.06 -14.03
N VAL A 109 -9.50 -12.75 -13.80
CA VAL A 109 -8.16 -12.20 -14.10
C VAL A 109 -7.97 -11.98 -15.59
N LEU A 110 -8.35 -12.92 -16.45
CA LEU A 110 -8.21 -12.79 -17.90
C LEU A 110 -8.93 -11.55 -18.43
N TRP A 111 -10.22 -11.39 -18.08
CA TRP A 111 -11.01 -10.24 -18.53
C TRP A 111 -10.51 -8.93 -17.93
N ALA A 112 -10.10 -8.93 -16.67
CA ALA A 112 -9.53 -7.74 -16.05
C ALA A 112 -8.18 -7.34 -16.69
N LEU A 113 -7.34 -8.30 -17.07
CA LEU A 113 -6.08 -8.02 -17.78
C LEU A 113 -6.34 -7.37 -19.14
N VAL A 114 -7.29 -7.92 -19.91
CA VAL A 114 -7.66 -7.36 -21.22
C VAL A 114 -8.16 -5.93 -21.07
N GLY A 115 -9.10 -5.70 -20.15
CA GLY A 115 -9.66 -4.37 -19.90
C GLY A 115 -8.65 -3.38 -19.34
N ASN A 116 -7.63 -3.84 -18.60
CA ASN A 116 -6.61 -2.97 -18.04
C ASN A 116 -5.51 -2.62 -19.04
N VAL A 117 -5.00 -3.58 -19.82
CA VAL A 117 -3.89 -3.34 -20.75
C VAL A 117 -4.34 -2.56 -21.98
N ALA A 118 -5.55 -2.80 -22.48
CA ALA A 118 -6.08 -2.13 -23.67
C ALA A 118 -6.01 -0.58 -23.61
N PRO A 119 -6.52 0.10 -22.57
CA PRO A 119 -6.39 1.56 -22.47
C PRO A 119 -4.93 1.99 -22.28
N ILE A 120 -4.08 1.20 -21.63
CA ILE A 120 -2.67 1.54 -21.40
C ILE A 120 -1.87 1.58 -22.69
N LEU A 121 -2.16 0.68 -23.64
CA LEU A 121 -1.57 0.74 -24.98
C LEU A 121 -1.84 2.09 -25.64
N LEU A 122 -3.06 2.61 -25.52
CA LEU A 122 -3.45 3.91 -26.06
C LEU A 122 -2.83 5.05 -25.27
N VAL A 123 -2.88 5.00 -23.93
CA VAL A 123 -2.32 6.05 -23.07
C VAL A 123 -0.84 6.21 -23.37
N LEU A 124 -0.04 5.14 -23.39
CA LEU A 124 1.40 5.25 -23.68
C LEU A 124 1.71 5.83 -25.08
N LEU A 125 0.84 5.61 -26.08
CA LEU A 125 1.02 6.19 -27.42
C LEU A 125 0.62 7.67 -27.50
N LEU A 126 -0.39 8.07 -26.72
CA LEU A 126 -0.93 9.43 -26.77
C LEU A 126 -0.31 10.34 -25.72
N LEU A 127 0.28 9.80 -24.66
CA LEU A 127 0.70 10.56 -23.48
C LEU A 127 1.82 11.54 -23.83
N GLU A 128 2.81 11.15 -24.63
CA GLU A 128 3.85 12.05 -25.12
C GLU A 128 3.23 13.27 -25.83
N LYS A 129 2.24 13.05 -26.71
CA LYS A 129 1.53 14.11 -27.44
C LYS A 129 0.72 15.00 -26.51
N ILE A 130 0.02 14.40 -25.54
CA ILE A 130 -0.78 15.10 -24.54
C ILE A 130 0.13 15.99 -23.69
N VAL A 131 1.25 15.45 -23.18
CA VAL A 131 2.19 16.21 -22.34
C VAL A 131 2.86 17.32 -23.13
N ALA A 132 3.27 17.06 -24.38
CA ALA A 132 3.80 18.10 -25.27
C ALA A 132 2.76 19.23 -25.45
N TRP A 133 1.51 18.88 -25.75
CA TRP A 133 0.44 19.87 -25.90
C TRP A 133 0.15 20.65 -24.61
N LEU A 134 0.03 19.97 -23.46
CA LEU A 134 -0.18 20.63 -22.17
C LEU A 134 0.99 21.54 -21.77
N SER A 135 2.21 21.22 -22.19
CA SER A 135 3.39 22.05 -21.92
C SER A 135 3.36 23.42 -22.63
N HIS A 136 2.56 23.55 -23.70
CA HIS A 136 2.31 24.83 -24.37
C HIS A 136 1.32 25.72 -23.61
N ILE A 137 0.54 25.18 -22.68
CA ILE A 137 -0.39 25.94 -21.85
C ILE A 137 0.39 26.59 -20.70
N SER A 138 0.32 27.92 -20.59
CA SER A 138 1.10 28.72 -19.63
C SER A 138 0.93 28.28 -18.17
N LEU A 139 -0.27 27.79 -17.80
CA LEU A 139 -0.58 27.27 -16.47
C LEU A 139 0.23 26.01 -16.11
N PHE A 140 0.39 25.10 -17.07
CA PHE A 140 1.02 23.79 -16.84
C PHE A 140 2.50 23.76 -17.20
N ARG A 141 2.98 24.73 -17.99
CA ARG A 141 4.38 24.82 -18.42
C ARG A 141 5.37 24.80 -17.25
N ARG A 142 5.13 25.57 -16.18
CA ARG A 142 6.00 25.59 -14.99
C ARG A 142 5.96 24.28 -14.20
N PHE A 143 4.78 23.66 -14.09
CA PHE A 143 4.60 22.39 -13.39
C PHE A 143 5.36 21.25 -14.09
N PHE A 144 5.13 21.07 -15.39
CA PHE A 144 5.82 20.01 -16.15
C PHE A 144 7.33 20.27 -16.24
N ALA A 145 7.76 21.52 -16.45
CA ALA A 145 9.19 21.85 -16.46
C ALA A 145 9.86 21.51 -15.11
N TRP A 146 9.21 21.84 -14.00
CA TRP A 146 9.69 21.46 -12.66
C TRP A 146 9.72 19.93 -12.47
N LEU A 147 8.66 19.24 -12.88
CA LEU A 147 8.52 17.79 -12.74
C LEU A 147 9.61 17.03 -13.54
N PHE A 148 9.80 17.39 -14.81
CA PHE A 148 10.82 16.81 -15.67
C PHE A 148 12.24 17.16 -15.25
N ALA A 149 12.49 18.40 -14.79
CA ALA A 149 13.81 18.78 -14.27
C ALA A 149 14.16 17.97 -13.01
N ARG A 150 13.18 17.77 -12.12
CA ARG A 150 13.35 16.95 -10.92
C ARG A 150 13.62 15.49 -11.27
N ALA A 151 12.88 14.92 -12.22
CA ALA A 151 13.08 13.54 -12.68
C ALA A 151 14.47 13.35 -13.32
N ARG A 152 14.87 14.21 -14.26
CA ARG A 152 16.18 14.12 -14.94
C ARG A 152 17.36 14.32 -14.00
N SER A 153 17.23 15.21 -13.00
CA SER A 153 18.29 15.43 -11.98
C SER A 153 18.63 14.18 -11.15
N LYS A 154 17.73 13.17 -11.14
CA LYS A 154 17.93 11.89 -10.46
C LYS A 154 18.22 10.71 -11.40
N SER A 155 17.98 10.84 -12.71
CA SER A 155 18.02 9.73 -13.68
C SER A 155 19.43 9.17 -13.94
N ALA A 156 20.48 10.00 -13.87
CA ALA A 156 21.86 9.58 -14.20
C ALA A 156 22.43 8.43 -13.34
N SER A 157 21.79 8.08 -12.22
CA SER A 157 22.17 6.95 -11.35
C SER A 157 21.06 5.88 -11.24
N ILE A 158 19.89 6.10 -11.85
CA ILE A 158 18.66 5.31 -11.66
C ILE A 158 18.31 4.44 -12.88
N GLU A 159 18.91 4.67 -14.05
CA GLU A 159 18.62 3.96 -15.31
C GLU A 159 18.56 2.41 -15.17
N LYS A 160 19.40 1.84 -14.30
CA LYS A 160 19.44 0.38 -14.05
C LYS A 160 18.21 -0.17 -13.31
N TYR A 161 17.44 0.69 -12.64
CA TYR A 161 16.30 0.31 -11.80
C TYR A 161 14.97 0.89 -12.26
N GLU A 162 14.92 1.71 -13.31
CA GLU A 162 13.67 2.34 -13.78
C GLU A 162 12.60 1.31 -14.15
N PHE A 163 13.00 0.23 -14.83
CA PHE A 163 12.10 -0.86 -15.18
C PHE A 163 11.49 -1.55 -13.94
N TRP A 164 12.34 -2.03 -13.03
CA TRP A 164 11.89 -2.76 -11.84
C TRP A 164 11.19 -1.85 -10.83
N GLY A 165 11.60 -0.58 -10.75
CA GLY A 165 10.94 0.44 -9.95
C GLY A 165 9.53 0.71 -10.44
N LEU A 166 9.35 0.87 -11.76
CA LEU A 166 8.03 1.04 -12.36
C LEU A 166 7.17 -0.23 -12.23
N ALA A 167 7.73 -1.41 -12.50
CA ALA A 167 7.01 -2.67 -12.35
C ALA A 167 6.55 -2.89 -10.91
N THR A 168 7.42 -2.64 -9.93
CA THR A 168 7.08 -2.75 -8.51
C THR A 168 6.05 -1.69 -8.11
N PHE A 169 6.21 -0.45 -8.56
CA PHE A 169 5.23 0.63 -8.32
C PHE A 169 3.84 0.22 -8.79
N VAL A 170 3.71 -0.29 -10.01
CA VAL A 170 2.41 -0.75 -10.55
C VAL A 170 1.93 -2.02 -9.84
N GLY A 171 2.85 -2.89 -9.40
CA GLY A 171 2.55 -4.20 -8.82
C GLY A 171 2.08 -4.20 -7.37
N ILE A 172 2.38 -3.14 -6.60
CA ILE A 172 1.79 -3.02 -5.26
C ILE A 172 0.33 -2.55 -5.43
N PRO A 173 -0.67 -3.29 -4.93
CA PRO A 173 -2.07 -2.92 -5.07
C PRO A 173 -2.46 -1.85 -4.04
N LEU A 174 -1.87 -0.66 -4.13
CA LEU A 174 -2.26 0.51 -3.34
C LEU A 174 -3.15 1.44 -4.17
N PRO A 175 -3.97 2.28 -3.51
CA PRO A 175 -4.61 3.40 -4.20
C PRO A 175 -3.58 4.32 -4.86
N GLY A 176 -3.83 4.70 -6.11
CA GLY A 176 -2.98 5.63 -6.85
C GLY A 176 -1.66 5.04 -7.37
N THR A 177 -1.32 3.81 -7.00
CA THR A 177 -0.26 3.03 -7.67
C THR A 177 -0.96 2.07 -8.61
N GLY A 178 -0.89 2.36 -9.92
CA GLY A 178 -1.85 1.93 -10.94
C GLY A 178 -1.20 1.72 -12.29
N ALA A 179 -1.86 1.00 -13.20
CA ALA A 179 -1.36 0.95 -14.58
C ALA A 179 -1.44 2.36 -15.22
N TRP A 180 -2.51 3.09 -14.90
CA TRP A 180 -2.76 4.47 -15.33
C TRP A 180 -1.70 5.44 -14.81
N THR A 181 -1.45 5.43 -13.50
CA THR A 181 -0.41 6.28 -12.90
C THR A 181 0.99 5.79 -13.25
N GLY A 182 1.17 4.50 -13.51
CA GLY A 182 2.38 3.91 -14.04
C GLY A 182 2.72 4.41 -15.43
N ALA A 183 1.72 4.56 -16.32
CA ALA A 183 1.93 5.15 -17.65
C ALA A 183 2.42 6.60 -17.56
N VAL A 184 1.83 7.39 -16.64
CA VAL A 184 2.29 8.75 -16.34
C VAL A 184 3.70 8.76 -15.76
N ALA A 185 4.01 7.86 -14.83
CA ALA A 185 5.34 7.73 -14.25
C ALA A 185 6.38 7.34 -15.30
N ALA A 186 6.03 6.45 -16.23
CA ALA A 186 6.92 6.02 -17.31
C ALA A 186 7.32 7.17 -18.23
N GLU A 187 6.37 8.05 -18.57
CA GLU A 187 6.62 9.27 -19.34
C GLU A 187 7.53 10.24 -18.57
N VAL A 188 7.27 10.46 -17.29
CA VAL A 188 8.11 11.31 -16.43
C VAL A 188 9.54 10.77 -16.31
N LEU A 189 9.70 9.45 -16.33
CA LEU A 189 11.00 8.78 -16.33
C LEU A 189 11.67 8.74 -17.72
N GLY A 190 10.97 9.11 -18.80
CA GLY A 190 11.50 9.07 -20.16
C GLY A 190 11.74 7.64 -20.68
N LEU A 191 10.98 6.66 -20.19
CA LEU A 191 11.10 5.28 -20.64
C LEU A 191 10.52 5.10 -22.05
N SER A 192 11.25 4.38 -22.91
CA SER A 192 10.76 4.02 -24.25
C SER A 192 9.47 3.19 -24.16
N TYR A 193 8.55 3.37 -25.12
CA TYR A 193 7.25 2.68 -25.19
C TYR A 193 7.29 1.21 -24.76
N TRP A 194 8.16 0.39 -25.36
CA TRP A 194 8.22 -1.05 -25.08
C TRP A 194 8.73 -1.38 -23.67
N LYS A 195 9.67 -0.60 -23.13
CA LYS A 195 10.11 -0.72 -21.73
C LYS A 195 9.00 -0.34 -20.76
N SER A 196 8.29 0.76 -21.04
CA SER A 196 7.15 1.22 -20.24
C SER A 196 6.04 0.19 -20.22
N LEU A 197 5.64 -0.30 -21.40
CA LEU A 197 4.58 -1.30 -21.54
C LEU A 197 4.93 -2.59 -20.81
N SER A 198 6.14 -3.13 -21.03
CA SER A 198 6.56 -4.37 -20.38
C SER A 198 6.65 -4.23 -18.85
N ALA A 199 7.17 -3.11 -18.34
CA ALA A 199 7.21 -2.86 -16.90
C ALA A 199 5.80 -2.78 -16.30
N ILE A 200 4.87 -2.07 -16.97
CA ILE A 200 3.48 -1.96 -16.51
C ILE A 200 2.80 -3.32 -16.55
N VAL A 201 2.95 -4.10 -17.63
CA VAL A 201 2.36 -5.44 -17.72
C VAL A 201 2.88 -6.36 -16.62
N VAL A 202 4.19 -6.36 -16.35
CA VAL A 202 4.77 -7.13 -15.23
C VAL A 202 4.16 -6.71 -13.89
N GLY A 203 4.06 -5.40 -13.65
CA GLY A 203 3.42 -4.88 -12.44
C GLY A 203 1.95 -5.28 -12.35
N VAL A 204 1.19 -5.16 -13.44
CA VAL A 204 -0.23 -5.57 -13.47
C VAL A 204 -0.39 -7.06 -13.16
N LEU A 205 0.48 -7.93 -13.67
CA LEU A 205 0.47 -9.36 -13.35
C LEU A 205 0.80 -9.63 -11.87
N MET A 206 1.74 -8.88 -11.29
CA MET A 206 2.03 -8.95 -9.85
C MET A 206 0.80 -8.53 -9.03
N ALA A 207 0.19 -7.39 -9.36
CA ALA A 207 -1.01 -6.90 -8.69
C ALA A 207 -2.18 -7.88 -8.84
N ALA A 208 -2.40 -8.44 -10.04
CA ALA A 208 -3.41 -9.44 -10.30
C ALA A 208 -3.21 -10.68 -9.42
N THR A 209 -1.97 -11.15 -9.27
CA THR A 209 -1.64 -12.27 -8.40
C THR A 209 -2.04 -11.95 -6.96
N VAL A 210 -1.55 -10.84 -6.40
CA VAL A 210 -1.82 -10.45 -5.00
C VAL A 210 -3.32 -10.26 -4.75
N VAL A 211 -4.01 -9.52 -5.61
CA VAL A 211 -5.45 -9.23 -5.46
C VAL A 211 -6.29 -10.50 -5.60
N THR A 212 -5.92 -11.41 -6.50
CA THR A 212 -6.61 -12.71 -6.65
C THR A 212 -6.45 -13.55 -5.39
N PHE A 213 -5.23 -13.66 -4.86
CA PHE A 213 -4.99 -14.36 -3.60
C PHE A 213 -5.83 -13.77 -2.47
N LEU A 214 -5.84 -12.45 -2.31
CA LEU A 214 -6.65 -11.77 -1.28
C LEU A 214 -8.16 -12.03 -1.48
N SER A 215 -8.63 -12.03 -2.72
CA SER A 215 -10.05 -12.25 -3.03
C SER A 215 -10.49 -13.69 -2.74
N VAL A 216 -9.69 -14.68 -3.17
CA VAL A 216 -10.01 -16.10 -2.98
C VAL A 216 -9.88 -16.50 -1.51
N LEU A 217 -8.79 -16.10 -0.85
CA LEU A 217 -8.59 -16.36 0.58
C LEU A 217 -9.64 -15.63 1.41
N GLY A 218 -9.94 -14.37 1.09
CA GLY A 218 -11.00 -13.61 1.74
C GLY A 218 -12.37 -14.29 1.63
N LYS A 219 -12.71 -14.85 0.45
CA LYS A 219 -13.94 -15.61 0.25
C LYS A 219 -13.99 -16.87 1.12
N GLN A 220 -12.90 -17.65 1.13
CA GLN A 220 -12.82 -18.94 1.80
C GLN A 220 -12.75 -18.82 3.33
N TYR A 221 -11.95 -17.89 3.85
CA TYR A 221 -11.67 -17.76 5.29
C TYR A 221 -12.54 -16.70 5.99
N ARG A 222 -13.53 -16.12 5.29
CA ARG A 222 -14.44 -15.10 5.86
C ARG A 222 -15.05 -15.53 7.19
N TRP A 223 -15.54 -16.76 7.27
CA TRP A 223 -16.16 -17.30 8.48
C TRP A 223 -15.17 -17.55 9.61
N VAL A 224 -13.93 -17.93 9.28
CA VAL A 224 -12.85 -18.09 10.27
C VAL A 224 -12.49 -16.74 10.88
N GLY A 225 -12.42 -15.68 10.05
CA GLY A 225 -12.20 -14.32 10.50
C GLY A 225 -13.32 -13.81 11.43
N ILE A 226 -14.58 -14.02 11.05
CA ILE A 226 -15.74 -13.66 11.89
C ILE A 226 -15.69 -14.42 13.22
N GLY A 227 -15.37 -15.73 13.19
CA GLY A 227 -15.25 -16.55 14.40
C GLY A 227 -14.17 -16.03 15.36
N LEU A 228 -13.01 -15.63 14.85
CA LEU A 228 -11.93 -15.07 15.66
C LEU A 228 -12.32 -13.74 16.31
N ILE A 229 -13.00 -12.86 15.56
CA ILE A 229 -13.51 -11.58 16.08
C ILE A 229 -14.48 -11.83 17.23
N VAL A 230 -15.45 -12.74 17.05
CA VAL A 230 -16.41 -13.11 18.09
C VAL A 230 -15.70 -13.66 19.33
N LEU A 231 -14.71 -14.54 19.17
CA LEU A 231 -13.94 -15.08 20.30
C LEU A 231 -13.18 -13.99 21.07
N ILE A 232 -12.54 -13.04 20.36
CA ILE A 232 -11.87 -11.90 21.00
C ILE A 232 -12.87 -11.05 21.78
N THR A 233 -14.04 -10.75 21.19
CA THR A 233 -15.10 -9.99 21.84
C THR A 233 -15.62 -10.69 23.10
N LEU A 234 -15.87 -12.01 23.03
CA LEU A 234 -16.32 -12.80 24.17
C LEU A 234 -15.26 -12.86 25.28
N GLY A 235 -13.98 -13.02 24.93
CA GLY A 235 -12.87 -12.99 25.89
C GLY A 235 -12.73 -11.63 26.58
N PHE A 236 -12.93 -10.54 25.84
CA PHE A 236 -12.97 -9.18 26.38
C PHE A 236 -14.14 -8.99 27.35
N ILE A 237 -15.35 -9.42 26.98
CA ILE A 237 -16.54 -9.37 27.86
C ILE A 237 -16.30 -10.17 29.14
N TYR A 238 -15.75 -11.38 29.03
CA TYR A 238 -15.42 -12.22 30.18
C TYR A 238 -14.42 -11.52 31.13
N ALA A 239 -13.37 -10.91 30.58
CA ALA A 239 -12.38 -10.19 31.37
C ALA A 239 -13.00 -9.00 32.13
N VAL A 240 -13.92 -8.27 31.51
CA VAL A 240 -14.67 -7.16 32.15
C VAL A 240 -15.57 -7.69 33.27
N VAL A 241 -16.35 -8.74 33.03
CA VAL A 241 -17.23 -9.35 34.05
C VAL A 241 -16.40 -9.89 35.23
N ALA A 242 -15.28 -10.54 34.95
CA ALA A 242 -14.36 -11.04 35.97
C ALA A 242 -13.73 -9.90 36.79
N ALA A 243 -13.39 -8.78 36.16
CA ALA A 243 -12.88 -7.60 36.84
C ALA A 243 -13.93 -6.93 37.76
N VAL A 244 -15.21 -6.96 37.36
CA VAL A 244 -16.34 -6.43 38.15
C VAL A 244 -16.71 -7.35 39.32
N ARG A 245 -16.49 -8.67 39.19
CA ARG A 245 -16.81 -9.68 40.24
C ARG A 245 -15.79 -9.78 41.39
N LYS A 246 -15.02 -8.72 41.70
CA LYS A 246 -14.08 -8.79 42.84
C LYS A 246 -14.84 -9.10 44.16
N PRO A 247 -14.48 -10.17 44.91
CA PRO A 247 -15.11 -10.47 46.18
C PRO A 247 -14.75 -9.39 47.22
N ARG A 248 -15.75 -8.85 47.93
CA ARG A 248 -15.54 -8.04 49.14
C ARG A 248 -14.68 -8.84 50.10
N LYS A 249 -13.48 -8.35 50.42
CA LYS A 249 -12.67 -8.88 51.53
C LYS A 249 -13.52 -8.76 52.80
N LYS A 250 -13.82 -9.90 53.43
CA LYS A 250 -14.34 -9.94 54.80
C LYS A 250 -13.25 -9.35 55.70
N SER A 251 -13.55 -8.20 56.32
CA SER A 251 -12.83 -7.64 57.47
C SER A 251 -13.18 -8.44 58.72
#